data_AF-A0AAI8MHE3-F1
#
_entry.id   AF-A0AAI8MHE3-F1
#
_cell.length_a   1.000
_cell.length_b   1.000
_cell.length_c   1.000
_cell.angle_alpha   90.00
_cell.angle_beta   90.00
_cell.angle_gamma   90.00
#
_symmetry.space_group_name_H-M   'P 1'
#
loop_
_entity.id
_entity.type
_entity.pdbx_description
1 polymer ?
#
loop_
_entity_poly.entity_id
_entity_poly.type
_entity_poly.pdbx_seq_one_letter_code
_entity_poly.pdbx_strand_id
1 'polypeptide(L)' 'MAEARFAELLGQAAMDVWGDMPRDIQEALFETAMKGHAGEREALARLLHDRHPRTAHPAKPS' A
#
# COMPACT_ATOMS: atom_id res chain seq x y z
N MET A 1 3.34 -20.30 12.62
CA MET A 1 4.74 -20.06 12.18
C MET A 1 4.81 -19.68 10.70
N ALA A 2 4.27 -20.48 9.77
CA ALA A 2 4.30 -20.15 8.33
C ALA A 2 3.42 -18.93 7.95
N GLU A 3 2.24 -18.81 8.54
CA GLU A 3 1.28 -17.74 8.22
C GLU A 3 1.83 -16.33 8.49
N ALA A 4 2.44 -16.10 9.65
CA ALA A 4 3.06 -14.81 9.97
C ALA A 4 4.18 -14.46 8.98
N ARG A 5 4.98 -15.45 8.56
CA ARG A 5 6.02 -15.27 7.55
C ARG A 5 5.43 -14.95 6.18
N PHE A 6 4.33 -15.57 5.78
CA PHE A 6 3.66 -15.26 4.53
C PHE A 6 3.01 -13.88 4.54
N ALA A 7 2.41 -13.47 5.67
CA ALA A 7 1.87 -12.13 5.84
C ALA A 7 2.96 -11.06 5.70
N GLU A 8 4.14 -11.28 6.29
CA GLU A 8 5.30 -10.40 6.14
C GLU A 8 5.77 -10.31 4.68
N LEU A 9 5.92 -11.45 4.01
CA LEU A 9 6.35 -11.49 2.60
C LEU A 9 5.33 -10.80 1.67
N LEU A 10 4.04 -11.03 1.88
CA LEU A 10 2.97 -10.37 1.13
C LEU A 10 2.93 -8.87 1.41
N GLY A 11 3.09 -8.45 2.67
CA GLY A 11 3.16 -7.05 3.06
C GLY A 11 4.33 -6.34 2.39
N GLN A 12 5.51 -6.95 2.39
CA GLN A 12 6.70 -6.39 1.73
C GLN A 12 6.50 -6.27 0.22
N ALA A 13 5.99 -7.32 -0.44
CA ALA A 13 5.71 -7.30 -1.86
C ALA A 13 4.67 -6.23 -2.22
N ALA A 14 3.58 -6.12 -1.45
CA ALA A 14 2.55 -5.09 -1.64
C ALA A 14 3.11 -3.68 -1.48
N MET A 15 3.99 -3.47 -0.49
CA MET A 15 4.68 -2.19 -0.37
C MET A 15 5.57 -1.92 -1.59
N ASP A 16 6.22 -2.92 -2.18
CA ASP A 16 7.18 -2.74 -3.28
C ASP A 16 6.48 -2.35 -4.58
N VAL A 17 5.30 -2.95 -4.85
CA VAL A 17 4.50 -2.67 -6.05
C VAL A 17 3.42 -1.60 -5.83
N TRP A 18 3.42 -0.93 -4.68
CA TRP A 18 2.33 -0.03 -4.27
C TRP A 18 2.01 1.04 -5.31
N GLY A 19 3.01 1.76 -5.85
CA GLY A 19 2.80 2.79 -6.86
C GLY A 19 2.20 2.30 -8.18
N ASP A 20 2.40 1.02 -8.51
CA ASP A 20 1.89 0.38 -9.73
C ASP A 20 0.49 -0.23 -9.55
N MET A 21 0.04 -0.39 -8.30
CA MET A 21 -1.28 -0.95 -8.02
C MET A 21 -2.40 0.01 -8.42
N PRO A 22 -3.51 -0.52 -8.98
CA PRO A 22 -4.74 0.25 -9.13
C PRO A 22 -5.20 0.87 -7.81
N ARG A 23 -5.79 2.07 -7.89
CA ARG A 23 -6.16 2.86 -6.72
C ARG A 23 -7.17 2.15 -5.81
N ASP A 24 -8.13 1.44 -6.37
CA ASP A 24 -9.11 0.63 -5.63
C ASP A 24 -8.44 -0.49 -4.81
N ILE A 25 -7.40 -1.12 -5.37
CA ILE A 25 -6.60 -2.13 -4.67
C ILE A 25 -5.74 -1.49 -3.56
N GLN A 26 -5.11 -0.34 -3.83
CA GLN A 26 -4.42 0.44 -2.80
C GLN A 26 -5.36 0.77 -1.64
N GLU A 27 -6.54 1.31 -1.91
CA GLU A 27 -7.54 1.67 -0.90
C GLU A 27 -8.02 0.44 -0.12
N ALA A 28 -8.34 -0.67 -0.79
CA ALA A 28 -8.77 -1.90 -0.14
C ALA A 28 -7.70 -2.50 0.79
N LEU A 29 -6.44 -2.55 0.34
CA LEU A 29 -5.32 -3.05 1.14
C LEU A 29 -5.05 -2.12 2.33
N PHE A 30 -5.08 -0.81 2.12
CA PHE A 30 -4.85 0.18 3.17
C PHE A 30 -5.88 0.07 4.28
N GLU A 31 -7.18 0.10 3.94
CA GLU A 31 -8.26 0.00 4.91
C GLU A 31 -8.26 -1.35 5.64
N THR A 32 -7.90 -2.43 4.94
CA THR A 32 -7.76 -3.75 5.56
C THR A 32 -6.60 -3.80 6.56
N ALA A 33 -5.43 -3.27 6.20
CA ALA A 33 -4.26 -3.21 7.06
C ALA A 33 -4.49 -2.31 8.29
N MET A 34 -5.28 -1.24 8.14
CA MET A 34 -5.55 -0.28 9.20
C MET A 34 -6.74 -0.63 10.09
N LYS A 35 -7.44 -1.74 9.80
CA LYS A 35 -8.58 -2.18 10.61
C LYS A 35 -8.15 -2.50 12.04
N GLY A 36 -8.55 -1.66 13.00
CA GLY A 36 -8.13 -1.77 14.40
C GLY A 36 -6.85 -1.01 14.75
N HIS A 37 -6.21 -0.34 13.79
CA HIS A 37 -4.93 0.36 13.91
C HIS A 37 -5.05 1.86 13.56
N ALA A 38 -6.12 2.53 14.03
CA ALA A 38 -6.41 3.92 13.65
C ALA A 38 -5.27 4.91 13.95
N GLY A 39 -4.47 4.66 15.00
CA GLY A 39 -3.32 5.50 15.36
C GLY A 39 -2.12 5.38 14.40
N GLU A 40 -2.05 4.31 13.61
CA GLU A 40 -0.93 4.03 12.69
C GLU A 40 -1.25 4.50 11.25
N ARG A 41 -2.51 4.89 10.99
CA ARG A 41 -3.02 5.27 9.67
C ARG A 41 -2.20 6.37 9.02
N GLU A 42 -1.91 7.44 9.77
CA GLU A 42 -1.15 8.56 9.24
C GLU A 42 0.31 8.17 8.95
N ALA A 43 0.92 7.36 9.81
CA ALA A 43 2.30 6.90 9.64
C ALA A 43 2.44 6.03 8.39
N LEU A 44 1.52 5.08 8.18
CA LEU A 44 1.52 4.23 7.00
C LEU A 44 1.25 5.04 5.71
N ALA A 45 0.30 5.98 5.75
CA ALA A 45 0.02 6.84 4.60
C ALA A 45 1.25 7.66 4.19
N ARG A 46 1.98 8.24 5.15
CA ARG A 46 3.22 8.97 4.89
C ARG A 46 4.30 8.06 4.32
N LEU A 47 4.53 6.89 4.92
CA LEU A 47 5.51 5.92 4.42
C LEU A 47 5.25 5.52 2.97
N LEU A 48 3.99 5.23 2.61
CA LEU A 48 3.61 4.85 1.26
C LEU A 48 3.72 6.03 0.28
N HIS A 49 3.39 7.25 0.72
CA HIS A 49 3.54 8.45 -0.10
C HIS A 49 4.99 8.85 -0.33
N ASP A 50 5.85 8.74 0.67
CA ASP A 50 7.28 9.05 0.55
C ASP A 50 7.97 8.06 -0.39
N ARG A 51 7.56 6.79 -0.34
CA ARG A 51 8.11 5.72 -1.17
C ARG A 51 7.55 5.69 -2.59
N HIS A 52 6.29 6.07 -2.74
CA HIS A 52 5.56 6.11 -4.01
C HIS A 52 4.89 7.47 -4.15
N PRO A 53 5.65 8.52 -4.52
CA PRO A 53 5.06 9.82 -4.79
C PRO A 53 3.95 9.65 -5.83
N ARG A 54 2.88 10.44 -5.70
CA ARG A 54 1.69 10.42 -6.57
C ARG A 54 2.05 10.84 -8.00
N THR A 55 2.83 10.06 -8.71
CA THR A 55 3.37 10.38 -10.02
C THR A 55 3.57 9.11 -10.84
N ALA A 56 2.49 8.38 -11.05
CA ALA A 56 2.30 7.58 -12.25
C ALA A 56 0.83 7.73 -12.68
N HIS A 57 0.40 8.96 -12.92
CA HIS A 57 -0.73 9.14 -13.83
C HIS A 57 -0.27 8.59 -15.17
N PRO A 58 -0.86 7.52 -15.73
CA PRO A 58 -0.60 7.17 -17.11
C PRO A 58 -0.89 8.41 -17.95
N ALA A 59 0.01 8.74 -18.87
CA ALA A 59 -0.19 9.85 -19.79
C ALA A 59 -1.58 9.71 -20.42
N LYS A 60 -2.43 10.74 -20.28
CA LYS A 60 -3.73 10.77 -20.95
C LYS A 60 -3.49 10.47 -22.44
N PRO A 61 -4.24 9.54 -23.07
CA PRO A 61 -4.10 9.31 -24.49
C PRO A 61 -4.40 10.61 -25.24
N SER A 62 -3.52 10.98 -26.17
CA SER A 62 -3.72 12.07 -27.12
C SER A 62 -4.83 11.74 -28.12
#